data_AF-A0A2Z6AK21-F1
#
_entry.id   AF-A0A2Z6AK21-F1
#
_cell.length_a   1.000
_cell.length_b   1.000
_cell.length_c   1.000
_cell.angle_alpha   90.00
_cell.angle_beta   90.00
_cell.angle_gamma   90.00
#
_symmetry.space_group_name_H-M   'P 1'
#
loop_
_entity.id
_entity.type
_entity.pdbx_description
1 polymer ?
#
loop_
_entity_poly.entity_id
_entity_poly.type
_entity_poly.pdbx_seq_one_letter_code
_entity_poly.pdbx_strand_id
1 'polypeptide(L)'
;MAAARADISARDILIDTLRVQIARLKRMQFGKSSEKLDTQIAQLELALEELEGEAIVADARRADPAAVDRPSPVRALPAHLPREEQRIEPEQGNCTCPDCGGALRPLGQDSDEMLDAVPVQWRVVRTIRPKYSCRSCEKIVQAPAPVKAIARGKATFGTLAHVVVSKFDHHLPLYRQAEIMAAQGIEIDRSTLAGWVGQASVLLDPIISRIREVGLTASKIHTDDTPVPMLDPGRGKTATGRLWAYAVDDRGSGATTPPLVWYEFTTDRTGAHPQRQLASFSGYLQADGYAGYDKLYDTNRVTEVACWAHFRRKIFDIHATKPTPLTTDLLERIGQLYEVEAEVRGHQPDIRRRSRQDRTKPLINELRQALDDALRRLSPKSEMAKAIAYGRKRWVALTRFLDDGRLEIDNNIAERAMRCVALGRNYAKRRIMCRCWRQTSRLREVRRHELNIITGIARSSTGCRKPGIGRARQCLVAVSSEPVLSSRDRLPRTYVSSRCPRVRATGQ
;
A
#
# COMPACT_ATOMS: atom_id res chain seq x y z
N MET A 1 -22.25 -22.22 56.15
CA MET A 1 -22.93 -21.36 55.16
C MET A 1 -21.98 -20.40 54.41
N ALA A 2 -20.97 -19.79 55.05
CA ALA A 2 -20.02 -18.90 54.37
C ALA A 2 -19.13 -19.59 53.32
N ALA A 3 -18.61 -20.79 53.61
CA ALA A 3 -17.80 -21.57 52.66
C ALA A 3 -18.58 -21.97 51.40
N ALA A 4 -19.84 -22.41 51.54
CA ALA A 4 -20.69 -22.76 50.41
C ALA A 4 -21.03 -21.55 49.51
N ARG A 5 -21.20 -20.35 50.09
CA ARG A 5 -21.40 -19.11 49.31
C ARG A 5 -20.13 -18.68 48.56
N ALA A 6 -18.96 -18.87 49.15
CA ALA A 6 -17.69 -18.60 48.49
C ALA A 6 -17.44 -19.57 47.31
N ASP A 7 -17.78 -20.84 47.47
CA ASP A 7 -17.66 -21.84 46.40
C ASP A 7 -18.63 -21.60 45.24
N ILE A 8 -19.87 -21.17 45.54
CA ILE A 8 -20.85 -20.79 44.51
C ILE A 8 -20.35 -19.55 43.74
N SER A 9 -19.88 -18.52 44.45
CA SER A 9 -19.32 -17.32 43.81
C SER A 9 -18.09 -17.64 42.94
N ALA A 10 -17.21 -18.53 43.40
CA ALA A 10 -16.06 -18.98 42.62
C ALA A 10 -16.46 -19.77 41.37
N ARG A 11 -17.50 -20.60 41.46
CA ARG A 11 -18.10 -21.32 40.32
C ARG A 11 -18.73 -20.38 39.31
N ASP A 12 -19.49 -19.38 39.76
CA ASP A 12 -20.14 -18.41 38.87
C ASP A 12 -19.12 -17.56 38.11
N ILE A 13 -18.04 -17.12 38.79
CA ILE A 13 -16.92 -16.42 38.15
C ILE A 13 -16.25 -17.31 37.09
N LEU A 14 -16.10 -18.60 37.36
CA LEU A 14 -15.51 -19.55 36.42
C LEU A 14 -16.44 -19.78 35.21
N ILE A 15 -17.75 -19.95 35.44
CA ILE A 15 -18.75 -20.10 34.37
C ILE A 15 -18.76 -18.87 33.47
N ASP A 16 -18.73 -17.66 34.03
CA ASP A 16 -18.69 -16.43 33.25
C ASP A 16 -17.37 -16.28 32.48
N THR A 17 -16.24 -16.65 33.08
CA THR A 17 -14.94 -16.67 32.40
C THR A 17 -14.96 -17.62 31.20
N LEU A 18 -15.47 -18.85 31.39
CA LEU A 18 -15.57 -19.85 30.34
C LEU A 18 -16.57 -19.44 29.25
N ARG A 19 -17.69 -18.81 29.61
CA ARG A 19 -18.66 -18.28 28.63
C ARG A 19 -18.05 -17.21 27.74
N VAL A 20 -17.29 -16.27 28.30
CA VAL A 20 -16.61 -15.23 27.49
C VAL A 20 -15.48 -15.83 26.66
N GLN A 21 -14.72 -16.80 27.19
CA GLN A 21 -13.70 -17.51 26.42
C GLN A 21 -14.31 -18.32 25.28
N ILE A 22 -15.43 -19.01 25.51
CA ILE A 22 -16.18 -19.73 24.48
C ILE A 22 -16.76 -18.74 23.48
N ALA A 23 -17.30 -17.60 23.89
CA ALA A 23 -17.78 -16.58 22.95
C ALA A 23 -16.64 -15.98 22.12
N ARG A 24 -15.45 -15.77 22.72
CA ARG A 24 -14.26 -15.29 22.04
C ARG A 24 -13.67 -16.33 21.10
N LEU A 25 -13.56 -17.60 21.53
CA LEU A 25 -13.11 -18.70 20.69
C LEU A 25 -14.14 -19.01 19.61
N LYS A 26 -15.44 -18.97 19.91
CA LYS A 26 -16.51 -18.98 18.90
C LYS A 26 -16.44 -17.74 18.02
N ARG A 27 -15.92 -16.60 18.45
CA ARG A 27 -15.62 -15.48 17.53
C ARG A 27 -14.32 -15.67 16.75
N MET A 28 -13.35 -16.40 17.28
CA MET A 28 -12.11 -16.71 16.56
C MET A 28 -12.29 -17.88 15.57
N GLN A 29 -13.24 -18.78 15.86
CA GLN A 29 -13.57 -19.98 15.09
C GLN A 29 -14.82 -19.79 14.22
N PHE A 30 -15.82 -19.02 14.69
CA PHE A 30 -17.09 -18.68 14.02
C PHE A 30 -17.40 -17.16 14.00
N GLY A 31 -16.53 -16.29 14.53
CA GLY A 31 -16.73 -14.85 14.43
C GLY A 31 -16.34 -14.47 13.04
N LYS A 32 -17.36 -14.57 12.19
CA LYS A 32 -17.32 -14.44 10.76
C LYS A 32 -16.18 -15.31 10.20
N SER A 33 -16.47 -16.60 10.05
CA SER A 33 -16.28 -17.14 8.70
C SER A 33 -16.87 -16.11 7.74
N SER A 34 -15.98 -15.37 7.08
CA SER A 34 -16.29 -14.31 6.14
C SER A 34 -16.81 -14.94 4.82
N GLU A 35 -17.69 -15.93 4.97
CA GLU A 35 -18.45 -16.50 3.88
C GLU A 35 -19.92 -16.21 4.11
N LYS A 36 -20.51 -16.35 5.30
CA LYS A 36 -21.97 -16.08 5.39
C LYS A 36 -22.31 -14.59 5.37
N LEU A 37 -21.49 -13.75 5.99
CA LEU A 37 -21.64 -12.29 5.95
C LEU A 37 -20.98 -11.66 4.73
N ASP A 38 -19.89 -12.22 4.19
CA ASP A 38 -19.35 -11.73 2.91
C ASP A 38 -20.14 -12.28 1.72
N THR A 39 -20.83 -13.42 1.83
CA THR A 39 -21.80 -13.90 0.82
C THR A 39 -23.12 -13.18 1.00
N GLN A 40 -23.55 -12.82 2.22
CA GLN A 40 -24.69 -11.91 2.37
C GLN A 40 -24.34 -10.50 1.91
N ILE A 41 -23.16 -9.97 2.20
CA ILE A 41 -22.70 -8.68 1.66
C ILE A 41 -22.52 -8.80 0.15
N ALA A 42 -21.89 -9.84 -0.39
CA ALA A 42 -21.77 -10.02 -1.84
C ALA A 42 -23.10 -10.34 -2.53
N GLN A 43 -24.05 -11.01 -1.87
CA GLN A 43 -25.42 -11.20 -2.39
C GLN A 43 -26.25 -9.94 -2.27
N LEU A 44 -26.04 -9.12 -1.23
CA LEU A 44 -26.68 -7.83 -1.08
C LEU A 44 -26.04 -6.80 -2.00
N GLU A 45 -24.74 -6.87 -2.28
CA GLU A 45 -24.00 -6.07 -3.25
C GLU A 45 -24.35 -6.50 -4.67
N LEU A 46 -24.49 -7.80 -4.95
CA LEU A 46 -24.99 -8.30 -6.24
C LEU A 46 -26.47 -7.96 -6.43
N ALA A 47 -27.32 -8.13 -5.41
CA ALA A 47 -28.71 -7.71 -5.46
C ALA A 47 -28.83 -6.19 -5.53
N LEU A 48 -27.91 -5.44 -4.93
CA LEU A 48 -27.84 -3.98 -5.05
C LEU A 48 -27.35 -3.59 -6.44
N GLU A 49 -26.34 -4.23 -7.03
CA GLU A 49 -25.91 -4.03 -8.42
C GLU A 49 -27.00 -4.42 -9.42
N GLU A 50 -27.75 -5.51 -9.15
CA GLU A 50 -28.90 -5.92 -9.96
C GLU A 50 -30.05 -4.92 -9.82
N LEU A 51 -30.39 -4.47 -8.60
CA LEU A 51 -31.43 -3.47 -8.37
C LEU A 51 -31.03 -2.07 -8.86
N GLU A 52 -29.76 -1.68 -8.76
CA GLU A 52 -29.20 -0.45 -9.30
C GLU A 52 -29.14 -0.53 -10.82
N GLY A 53 -28.75 -1.68 -11.39
CA GLY A 53 -28.79 -1.95 -12.82
C GLY A 53 -30.22 -1.93 -13.36
N GLU A 54 -31.18 -2.56 -12.66
CA GLU A 54 -32.61 -2.54 -12.99
C GLU A 54 -33.21 -1.14 -12.82
N ALA A 55 -32.81 -0.38 -11.80
CA ALA A 55 -33.23 1.01 -11.61
C ALA A 55 -32.65 1.92 -12.69
N ILE A 56 -31.39 1.74 -13.09
CA ILE A 56 -30.75 2.47 -14.20
C ILE A 56 -31.41 2.11 -15.54
N VAL A 57 -31.73 0.84 -15.77
CA VAL A 57 -32.46 0.39 -16.97
C VAL A 57 -33.91 0.88 -16.96
N ALA A 58 -34.57 0.94 -15.79
CA ALA A 58 -35.92 1.48 -15.63
C ALA A 58 -35.95 3.00 -15.78
N ASP A 59 -34.94 3.72 -15.28
CA ASP A 59 -34.76 5.16 -15.47
C ASP A 59 -34.41 5.50 -16.92
N ALA A 60 -33.53 4.73 -17.55
CA ALA A 60 -33.22 4.88 -18.97
C ALA A 60 -34.46 4.64 -19.86
N ARG A 61 -35.42 3.82 -19.39
CA ARG A 61 -36.71 3.59 -20.05
C ARG A 61 -37.80 4.61 -19.67
N ARG A 62 -37.63 5.39 -18.60
CA ARG A 62 -38.63 6.33 -18.05
C ARG A 62 -38.24 7.80 -18.15
N ALA A 63 -37.14 8.15 -18.81
CA ALA A 63 -36.68 9.53 -18.92
C ALA A 63 -37.68 10.42 -19.71
N ASP A 64 -38.66 10.96 -18.99
CA ASP A 64 -39.18 12.33 -19.13
C ASP A 64 -38.70 13.12 -17.90
N PRO A 65 -38.28 14.39 -18.03
CA PRO A 65 -37.40 15.03 -17.07
C PRO A 65 -38.19 15.67 -15.93
N ALA A 66 -38.22 15.04 -14.76
CA ALA A 66 -38.50 15.75 -13.51
C ALA A 66 -37.67 15.21 -12.34
N ALA A 67 -37.08 16.15 -11.62
CA ALA A 67 -35.91 16.02 -10.78
C ALA A 67 -36.08 15.08 -9.57
N VAL A 68 -35.09 14.21 -9.39
CA VAL A 68 -34.74 13.62 -8.10
C VAL A 68 -33.27 13.95 -7.83
N ASP A 69 -33.02 14.51 -6.64
CA ASP A 69 -31.72 15.00 -6.18
C ASP A 69 -30.74 13.82 -6.00
N ARG A 70 -30.06 13.46 -7.09
CA ARG A 70 -29.00 12.45 -7.12
C ARG A 70 -27.64 13.14 -6.90
N PRO A 71 -26.66 12.46 -6.25
CA PRO A 71 -25.29 12.95 -6.23
C PRO A 71 -24.87 13.29 -7.67
N SER A 72 -24.29 14.48 -7.84
CA SER A 72 -24.04 15.05 -9.16
C SER A 72 -23.30 14.04 -10.05
N PRO A 73 -23.82 13.72 -11.26
CA PRO A 73 -23.09 12.88 -12.21
C PRO A 73 -21.71 13.47 -12.43
N VAL A 74 -20.70 12.63 -12.71
CA VAL A 74 -19.34 13.09 -13.04
C VAL A 74 -19.46 14.08 -14.20
N ARG A 75 -19.40 15.39 -13.90
CA ARG A 75 -19.71 16.45 -14.87
C ARG A 75 -18.63 16.58 -15.97
N ALA A 76 -17.46 15.96 -15.79
CA ALA A 76 -16.38 15.95 -16.77
C ALA A 76 -15.41 14.77 -16.53
N LEU A 77 -14.93 14.12 -17.60
CA LEU A 77 -13.91 13.08 -17.51
C LEU A 77 -12.53 13.69 -17.19
N PRO A 78 -11.62 12.96 -16.50
CA PRO A 78 -10.35 13.53 -16.05
C PRO A 78 -9.51 14.14 -17.19
N ALA A 79 -9.17 15.43 -17.09
CA ALA A 79 -8.52 16.20 -18.16
C ALA A 79 -7.15 15.69 -18.64
N HIS A 80 -6.48 14.86 -17.84
CA HIS A 80 -5.17 14.29 -18.18
C HIS A 80 -5.24 13.09 -19.13
N LEU A 81 -6.43 12.52 -19.35
CA LEU A 81 -6.62 11.42 -20.30
C LEU A 81 -6.55 11.94 -21.75
N PRO A 82 -5.98 11.16 -22.69
CA PRO A 82 -6.03 11.54 -24.11
C PRO A 82 -7.49 11.55 -24.60
N ARG A 83 -7.85 12.54 -25.42
CA ARG A 83 -9.14 12.61 -26.12
C ARG A 83 -8.92 12.15 -27.56
N GLU A 84 -9.70 11.18 -28.00
CA GLU A 84 -9.83 10.83 -29.41
C GLU A 84 -11.10 11.48 -29.95
N GLU A 85 -10.94 12.50 -30.78
CA GLU A 85 -12.08 13.24 -31.34
C GLU A 85 -12.64 12.50 -32.56
N GLN A 86 -13.84 11.93 -32.43
CA GLN A 86 -14.58 11.38 -33.56
C GLN A 86 -15.57 12.43 -34.08
N ARG A 87 -15.25 13.05 -35.22
CA ARG A 87 -16.16 13.97 -35.91
C ARG A 87 -17.08 13.20 -36.83
N ILE A 88 -18.39 13.29 -36.59
CA ILE A 88 -19.42 12.73 -37.46
C ILE A 88 -19.89 13.83 -38.40
N GLU A 89 -19.68 13.63 -39.70
CA GLU A 89 -20.17 14.54 -40.75
C GLU A 89 -21.43 13.93 -41.39
N PRO A 90 -22.32 14.74 -42.00
CA PRO A 90 -23.47 14.23 -42.73
C PRO A 90 -23.08 13.21 -43.83
N GLU A 91 -23.88 12.15 -43.98
CA GLU A 91 -23.61 10.94 -44.81
C GLU A 91 -23.21 11.21 -46.27
N GLN A 92 -23.43 12.40 -46.79
CA GLN A 92 -23.18 12.71 -48.20
C GLN A 92 -21.84 13.39 -48.50
N GLY A 93 -20.99 13.69 -47.51
CA GLY A 93 -19.68 14.35 -47.74
C GLY A 93 -19.76 15.70 -48.47
N ASN A 94 -20.95 16.13 -48.82
CA ASN A 94 -21.29 17.35 -49.51
C ASN A 94 -21.79 18.28 -48.43
N CYS A 95 -21.10 19.40 -48.25
CA CYS A 95 -21.60 20.53 -47.48
C CYS A 95 -22.80 21.15 -48.22
N THR A 96 -23.84 20.38 -48.52
CA THR A 96 -25.03 20.81 -49.24
C THR A 96 -26.24 20.53 -48.38
N CYS A 97 -27.07 21.55 -48.19
CA CYS A 97 -28.32 21.42 -47.46
C CYS A 97 -29.20 20.36 -48.14
N PRO A 98 -29.70 19.35 -47.41
CA PRO A 98 -30.54 18.30 -47.98
C PRO A 98 -31.86 18.85 -48.57
N ASP A 99 -32.32 20.01 -48.11
CA ASP A 99 -33.58 20.62 -48.57
C ASP A 99 -33.42 21.54 -49.80
N CYS A 100 -32.29 22.25 -49.93
CA CYS A 100 -32.11 23.27 -50.98
C CYS A 100 -30.81 23.16 -51.80
N GLY A 101 -29.93 22.20 -51.49
CA GLY A 101 -28.65 22.00 -52.17
C GLY A 101 -27.59 23.09 -51.91
N GLY A 102 -27.92 24.13 -51.12
CA GLY A 102 -27.03 25.25 -50.82
C GLY A 102 -25.86 24.88 -49.91
N ALA A 103 -24.76 25.64 -49.99
CA ALA A 103 -23.55 25.36 -49.21
C ALA A 103 -23.77 25.50 -47.68
N LEU A 104 -23.45 24.47 -46.91
CA LEU A 104 -23.51 24.47 -45.45
C LEU A 104 -22.30 25.20 -44.84
N ARG A 105 -22.54 25.99 -43.80
CA ARG A 105 -21.50 26.62 -42.97
C ARG A 105 -21.56 26.05 -41.55
N PRO A 106 -20.41 25.92 -40.85
CA PRO A 106 -20.42 25.45 -39.47
C PRO A 106 -21.17 26.45 -38.57
N LEU A 107 -22.08 25.94 -37.73
CA LEU A 107 -22.86 26.73 -36.78
C LEU A 107 -22.90 25.99 -35.44
N GLY A 108 -21.86 26.17 -34.64
CA GLY A 108 -21.71 25.46 -33.37
C GLY A 108 -21.42 23.97 -33.55
N GLN A 109 -21.21 23.31 -32.42
CA GLN A 109 -21.11 21.86 -32.33
C GLN A 109 -21.63 21.44 -30.96
N ASP A 110 -22.33 20.33 -30.91
CA ASP A 110 -22.59 19.62 -29.67
C ASP A 110 -21.50 18.56 -29.49
N SER A 111 -20.99 18.43 -28.28
CA SER A 111 -19.95 17.45 -27.95
C SER A 111 -20.38 16.63 -26.74
N ASP A 112 -20.23 15.31 -26.85
CA ASP A 112 -20.38 14.38 -25.74
C ASP A 112 -19.04 13.69 -25.48
N GLU A 113 -18.71 13.46 -24.20
CA GLU A 113 -17.47 12.79 -23.80
C GLU A 113 -17.79 11.39 -23.27
N MET A 114 -17.25 10.35 -23.93
CA MET A 114 -17.33 8.97 -23.48
C MET A 114 -15.96 8.45 -23.05
N LEU A 115 -15.94 7.64 -21.99
CA LEU A 115 -14.72 6.97 -21.53
C LEU A 115 -14.55 5.66 -22.30
N ASP A 116 -13.56 5.62 -23.20
CA ASP A 116 -13.15 4.39 -23.90
C ASP A 116 -11.98 3.68 -23.20
N ALA A 117 -11.90 2.36 -23.34
CA ALA A 117 -10.89 1.51 -22.72
C ALA A 117 -10.12 0.70 -23.77
N VAL A 118 -8.88 1.12 -24.03
CA VAL A 118 -7.94 0.34 -24.86
C VAL A 118 -7.21 -0.69 -23.98
N PRO A 119 -7.37 -2.01 -24.21
CA PRO A 119 -6.67 -3.03 -23.44
C PRO A 119 -5.15 -2.90 -23.56
N VAL A 120 -4.42 -3.57 -22.66
CA VAL A 120 -2.94 -3.61 -22.71
C VAL A 120 -2.48 -4.04 -24.11
N GLN A 121 -1.81 -3.13 -24.81
CA GLN A 121 -1.24 -3.39 -26.13
C GLN A 121 0.19 -3.94 -26.00
N TRP A 122 0.37 -5.21 -26.36
CA TRP A 122 1.68 -5.85 -26.36
C TRP A 122 2.41 -5.61 -27.68
N ARG A 123 3.70 -5.30 -27.59
CA ARG A 123 4.56 -5.09 -28.77
C ARG A 123 5.93 -5.73 -28.59
N VAL A 124 6.52 -6.14 -29.71
CA VAL A 124 7.90 -6.66 -29.74
C VAL A 124 8.87 -5.53 -30.04
N VAL A 125 9.73 -5.20 -29.07
CA VAL A 125 10.80 -4.22 -29.28
C VAL A 125 12.02 -4.94 -29.88
N ARG A 126 12.21 -4.81 -31.20
CA ARG A 126 13.36 -5.36 -31.92
C ARG A 126 14.49 -4.34 -32.01
N THR A 127 15.56 -4.55 -31.25
CA THR A 127 16.77 -3.70 -31.33
C THR A 127 17.70 -4.19 -32.44
N ILE A 128 17.81 -3.44 -33.54
CA ILE A 128 18.75 -3.71 -34.62
C ILE A 128 19.99 -2.82 -34.42
N ARG A 129 21.17 -3.44 -34.35
CA ARG A 129 22.47 -2.76 -34.20
C ARG A 129 23.32 -3.03 -35.44
N PRO A 130 23.20 -2.22 -36.49
CA PRO A 130 24.01 -2.42 -37.69
C PRO A 130 25.50 -2.26 -37.37
N LYS A 131 26.31 -3.10 -38.02
CA LYS A 131 27.77 -2.99 -38.01
C LYS A 131 28.18 -2.25 -39.28
N TYR A 132 29.05 -1.27 -39.14
CA TYR A 132 29.61 -0.52 -40.25
C TYR A 132 31.11 -0.77 -40.31
N SER A 133 31.67 -1.02 -41.49
CA SER A 133 33.12 -1.04 -41.69
C SER A 133 33.58 0.31 -42.26
N CYS A 134 34.67 0.85 -41.71
CA CYS A 134 35.35 1.99 -42.29
C CYS A 134 36.02 1.57 -43.60
N ARG A 135 35.79 2.26 -44.72
CA ARG A 135 36.43 1.94 -46.00
C ARG A 135 37.93 2.25 -46.04
N SER A 136 38.41 3.15 -45.18
CA SER A 136 39.81 3.58 -45.17
C SER A 136 40.72 2.72 -44.30
N CYS A 137 40.20 2.14 -43.22
CA CYS A 137 41.00 1.39 -42.25
C CYS A 137 40.36 0.06 -41.83
N GLU A 138 39.29 -0.37 -42.51
CA GLU A 138 38.54 -1.62 -42.29
C GLU A 138 37.94 -1.80 -40.88
N LYS A 139 38.10 -0.81 -39.99
CA LYS A 139 37.59 -0.85 -38.63
C LYS A 139 36.08 -1.03 -38.60
N ILE A 140 35.62 -2.06 -37.88
CA ILE A 140 34.19 -2.29 -37.65
C ILE A 140 33.72 -1.47 -36.45
N VAL A 141 32.70 -0.65 -36.68
CA VAL A 141 32.03 0.18 -35.68
C VAL A 141 30.60 -0.33 -35.50
N GLN A 142 30.20 -0.52 -34.24
CA GLN A 142 28.84 -0.89 -33.86
C GLN A 142 28.49 -0.17 -32.56
N ALA A 143 27.32 0.46 -32.50
CA ALA A 143 26.82 1.04 -31.26
C ALA A 143 26.71 -0.04 -30.16
N PRO A 144 26.98 0.24 -28.87
CA PRO A 144 26.86 -0.72 -27.78
C PRO A 144 25.42 -1.24 -27.60
N ALA A 145 25.27 -2.39 -26.95
CA ALA A 145 23.93 -2.94 -26.68
C ALA A 145 23.21 -2.07 -25.65
N PRO A 146 21.91 -1.76 -25.84
CA PRO A 146 21.15 -1.12 -24.77
C PRO A 146 21.04 -2.07 -23.56
N VAL A 147 20.94 -1.48 -22.38
CA VAL A 147 20.75 -2.23 -21.14
C VAL A 147 19.40 -2.93 -21.18
N LYS A 148 19.39 -4.22 -20.83
CA LYS A 148 18.17 -5.01 -20.63
C LYS A 148 17.87 -5.13 -19.15
N ALA A 149 16.58 -5.17 -18.81
CA ALA A 149 16.14 -5.42 -17.44
C ALA A 149 16.69 -6.76 -16.89
N ILE A 150 16.65 -7.79 -17.74
CA ILE A 150 17.19 -9.11 -17.43
C ILE A 150 18.26 -9.44 -18.47
N ALA A 151 19.45 -9.86 -18.01
CA ALA A 151 20.52 -10.30 -18.90
C ALA A 151 20.03 -11.44 -19.80
N ARG A 152 20.13 -11.25 -21.12
CA ARG A 152 19.60 -12.18 -22.16
C ARG A 152 18.08 -12.42 -22.08
N GLY A 153 17.34 -11.70 -21.24
CA GLY A 153 15.89 -11.84 -21.10
C GLY A 153 15.10 -11.24 -22.27
N LYS A 154 13.85 -11.69 -22.40
CA LYS A 154 12.87 -11.21 -23.39
C LYS A 154 11.89 -10.17 -22.85
N ALA A 155 11.81 -10.01 -21.52
CA ALA A 155 10.96 -9.00 -20.90
C ALA A 155 11.66 -7.64 -20.84
N THR A 156 10.90 -6.59 -21.16
CA THR A 156 11.31 -5.19 -20.96
C THR A 156 11.02 -4.75 -19.52
N PHE A 157 11.54 -3.59 -19.10
CA PHE A 157 11.16 -2.99 -17.82
C PHE A 157 9.64 -2.79 -17.69
N GLY A 158 8.97 -2.34 -18.76
CA GLY A 158 7.51 -2.16 -18.78
C GLY A 158 6.76 -3.48 -18.63
N THR A 159 7.23 -4.56 -19.27
CA THR A 159 6.67 -5.91 -19.10
C THR A 159 6.79 -6.39 -17.66
N LEU A 160 7.96 -6.23 -17.05
CA LEU A 160 8.17 -6.62 -15.65
C LEU A 160 7.30 -5.80 -14.69
N ALA A 161 7.24 -4.49 -14.89
CA ALA A 161 6.39 -3.60 -14.10
C ALA A 161 4.93 -4.01 -14.18
N HIS A 162 4.40 -4.27 -15.39
CA HIS A 162 3.03 -4.73 -15.58
C HIS A 162 2.75 -6.03 -14.80
N VAL A 163 3.61 -7.05 -14.93
CA VAL A 163 3.41 -8.35 -14.26
C VAL A 163 3.44 -8.21 -12.73
N VAL A 164 4.37 -7.41 -12.19
CA VAL A 164 4.54 -7.21 -10.75
C VAL A 164 3.41 -6.37 -10.16
N VAL A 165 3.03 -5.26 -10.80
CA VAL A 165 1.91 -4.40 -10.37
C VAL A 165 0.60 -5.18 -10.41
N SER A 166 0.29 -5.83 -11.54
CA SER A 166 -0.90 -6.68 -11.65
C SER A 166 -0.93 -7.75 -10.57
N LYS A 167 0.21 -8.35 -10.22
CA LYS A 167 0.27 -9.39 -9.20
C LYS A 167 0.02 -8.88 -7.79
N PHE A 168 0.70 -7.81 -7.39
CA PHE A 168 0.77 -7.41 -6.00
C PHE A 168 -0.20 -6.28 -5.66
N ASP A 169 -0.35 -5.31 -6.57
CA ASP A 169 -1.22 -4.15 -6.37
C ASP A 169 -2.67 -4.46 -6.76
N HIS A 170 -2.86 -5.10 -7.92
CA HIS A 170 -4.20 -5.52 -8.39
C HIS A 170 -4.59 -6.94 -7.97
N HIS A 171 -3.76 -7.60 -7.16
CA HIS A 171 -4.01 -8.94 -6.63
C HIS A 171 -4.35 -10.02 -7.69
N LEU A 172 -3.84 -9.87 -8.93
CA LEU A 172 -4.11 -10.78 -10.04
C LEU A 172 -3.10 -11.95 -10.05
N PRO A 173 -3.51 -13.19 -9.75
CA PRO A 173 -2.58 -14.32 -9.69
C PRO A 173 -1.91 -14.60 -11.04
N LEU A 174 -0.68 -15.11 -11.01
CA LEU A 174 0.12 -15.31 -12.24
C LEU A 174 -0.51 -16.25 -13.26
N TYR A 175 -1.27 -17.26 -12.82
CA TYR A 175 -1.96 -18.14 -13.77
C TYR A 175 -3.04 -17.37 -14.55
N ARG A 176 -3.76 -16.46 -13.89
CA ARG A 176 -4.79 -15.64 -14.53
C ARG A 176 -4.18 -14.59 -15.44
N GLN A 177 -3.01 -14.05 -15.08
CA GLN A 177 -2.26 -13.20 -16.00
C GLN A 177 -1.86 -13.96 -17.27
N ALA A 178 -1.40 -15.22 -17.14
CA ALA A 178 -1.08 -16.06 -18.29
C ALA A 178 -2.31 -16.36 -19.17
N GLU A 179 -3.47 -16.64 -18.57
CA GLU A 179 -4.75 -16.83 -19.29
C GLU A 179 -5.17 -15.57 -20.05
N ILE A 180 -5.05 -14.38 -19.43
CA ILE A 180 -5.36 -13.10 -20.09
C ILE A 180 -4.41 -12.83 -21.26
N MET A 181 -3.11 -13.10 -21.09
CA MET A 181 -2.13 -13.00 -22.17
C MET A 181 -2.42 -13.98 -23.30
N ALA A 182 -2.81 -15.23 -22.98
CA ALA A 182 -3.15 -16.25 -23.96
C ALA A 182 -4.39 -15.87 -24.78
N ALA A 183 -5.40 -15.24 -24.16
CA ALA A 183 -6.55 -14.69 -24.85
C ALA A 183 -6.18 -13.59 -25.88
N GLN A 184 -5.00 -12.98 -25.73
CA GLN A 184 -4.43 -12.00 -26.67
C GLN A 184 -3.39 -12.64 -27.62
N GLY A 185 -3.32 -13.97 -27.70
CA GLY A 185 -2.39 -14.71 -28.55
C GLY A 185 -0.96 -14.79 -28.00
N ILE A 186 -0.74 -14.48 -26.72
CA ILE A 186 0.59 -14.47 -26.08
C ILE A 186 0.69 -15.64 -25.11
N GLU A 187 1.32 -16.72 -25.56
CA GLU A 187 1.54 -17.90 -24.74
C GLU A 187 2.78 -17.73 -23.85
N ILE A 188 2.58 -17.53 -22.55
CA ILE A 188 3.65 -17.45 -21.55
C ILE A 188 3.33 -18.39 -20.39
N ASP A 189 4.25 -19.31 -20.11
CA ASP A 189 4.11 -20.22 -18.98
C ASP A 189 4.20 -19.50 -17.63
N ARG A 190 3.44 -20.00 -16.64
CA ARG A 190 3.40 -19.47 -15.27
C ARG A 190 4.79 -19.45 -14.61
N SER A 191 5.66 -20.42 -14.90
CA SER A 191 7.03 -20.45 -14.37
C SER A 191 7.88 -19.30 -14.91
N THR A 192 7.63 -18.87 -16.16
CA THR A 192 8.30 -17.72 -16.76
C THR A 192 7.88 -16.44 -16.06
N LEU A 193 6.57 -16.24 -15.83
CA LEU A 193 6.06 -15.12 -15.06
C LEU A 193 6.61 -15.11 -13.62
N ALA A 194 6.66 -16.27 -12.97
CA ALA A 194 7.24 -16.39 -11.63
C ALA A 194 8.72 -16.02 -11.61
N GLY A 195 9.49 -16.47 -12.61
CA GLY A 195 10.88 -16.11 -12.81
C GLY A 195 11.07 -14.60 -13.00
N TRP A 196 10.20 -13.97 -13.80
CA TRP A 196 10.21 -12.51 -13.99
C TRP A 196 9.94 -11.74 -12.70
N VAL A 197 8.99 -12.18 -11.87
CA VAL A 197 8.76 -11.56 -10.55
C VAL A 197 10.00 -11.71 -9.66
N GLY A 198 10.63 -12.89 -9.64
CA GLY A 198 11.88 -13.11 -8.92
C GLY A 198 13.00 -12.17 -9.39
N GLN A 199 13.18 -12.02 -10.70
CA GLN A 199 14.20 -11.13 -11.26
C GLN A 199 13.88 -9.65 -10.99
N ALA A 200 12.62 -9.25 -11.08
CA ALA A 200 12.18 -7.90 -10.72
C ALA A 200 12.47 -7.59 -9.24
N SER A 201 12.31 -8.56 -8.34
CA SER A 201 12.66 -8.36 -6.92
C SER A 201 14.14 -8.02 -6.72
N VAL A 202 15.04 -8.66 -7.47
CA VAL A 202 16.49 -8.36 -7.42
C VAL A 202 16.79 -6.95 -7.96
N LEU A 203 16.06 -6.50 -8.99
CA LEU A 203 16.21 -5.14 -9.51
C LEU A 203 15.72 -4.08 -8.53
N LEU A 204 14.73 -4.41 -7.69
CA LEU A 204 14.14 -3.51 -6.68
C LEU A 204 14.92 -3.51 -5.35
N ASP A 205 15.77 -4.52 -5.10
CA ASP A 205 16.55 -4.65 -3.85
C ASP A 205 17.29 -3.37 -3.43
N PRO A 206 17.97 -2.62 -4.34
CA PRO A 206 18.65 -1.38 -3.96
C PRO A 206 17.70 -0.29 -3.46
N ILE A 207 16.51 -0.19 -4.06
CA ILE A 207 15.49 0.79 -3.66
C ILE A 207 14.94 0.42 -2.28
N ILE A 208 14.61 -0.85 -2.07
CA ILE A 208 14.11 -1.36 -0.78
C ILE A 208 15.17 -1.15 0.32
N SER A 209 16.45 -1.40 0.00
CA SER A 209 17.56 -1.18 0.91
C SER A 209 17.68 0.28 1.31
N ARG A 210 17.56 1.20 0.34
CA ARG A 210 17.60 2.64 0.61
C ARG A 210 16.41 3.11 1.44
N ILE A 211 15.21 2.62 1.17
CA ILE A 211 14.01 2.92 1.98
C ILE A 211 14.23 2.48 3.43
N ARG A 212 14.77 1.27 3.64
CA ARG A 212 15.09 0.75 4.97
C ARG A 212 16.14 1.61 5.67
N GLU A 213 17.23 1.97 5.00
CA GLU A 213 18.27 2.83 5.57
C GLU A 213 17.73 4.18 6.04
N VAL A 214 16.92 4.84 5.20
CA VAL A 214 16.29 6.13 5.54
C VAL A 214 15.26 5.95 6.65
N GLY A 215 14.47 4.88 6.62
CA GLY A 215 13.49 4.58 7.66
C GLY A 215 14.13 4.35 9.03
N LEU A 216 15.31 3.72 9.07
CA LEU A 216 16.06 3.49 10.31
C LEU A 216 16.66 4.77 10.92
N THR A 217 16.71 5.89 10.18
CA THR A 217 17.12 7.20 10.71
C THR A 217 15.96 8.04 11.24
N ALA A 218 14.71 7.59 11.09
CA ALA A 218 13.54 8.31 11.57
C ALA A 218 13.53 8.38 13.12
N SER A 219 12.86 9.40 13.68
CA SER A 219 12.68 9.46 15.13
C SER A 219 11.64 8.49 15.68
N LYS A 220 10.73 7.99 14.81
CA LYS A 220 9.61 7.13 15.16
C LYS A 220 9.38 6.10 14.05
N ILE A 221 9.22 4.84 14.42
CA ILE A 221 8.79 3.76 13.51
C ILE A 221 7.52 3.13 14.05
N HIS A 222 6.55 2.94 13.17
CA HIS A 222 5.36 2.12 13.39
C HIS A 222 5.64 0.69 12.95
N THR A 223 5.34 -0.29 13.78
CA THR A 223 5.55 -1.71 13.43
C THR A 223 4.33 -2.57 13.75
N ASP A 224 4.02 -3.51 12.86
CA ASP A 224 3.00 -4.53 13.08
C ASP A 224 3.29 -5.75 12.19
N ASP A 225 2.65 -6.89 12.47
CA ASP A 225 2.83 -8.13 11.72
C ASP A 225 1.50 -8.77 11.29
N THR A 226 1.50 -9.38 10.11
CA THR A 226 0.36 -10.19 9.65
C THR A 226 0.81 -11.61 9.31
N PRO A 227 0.04 -12.64 9.71
CA PRO A 227 0.37 -14.02 9.36
C PRO A 227 0.23 -14.26 7.87
N VAL A 228 1.13 -15.01 7.26
CA VAL A 228 1.07 -15.38 5.84
C VAL A 228 1.25 -16.89 5.66
N PRO A 229 0.37 -17.56 4.90
CA PRO A 229 0.55 -18.98 4.62
C PRO A 229 1.78 -19.18 3.72
N MET A 230 2.69 -20.02 4.17
CA MET A 230 3.90 -20.39 3.45
C MET A 230 3.88 -21.90 3.21
N LEU A 231 4.07 -22.35 1.96
CA LEU A 231 4.27 -23.78 1.73
C LEU A 231 5.61 -24.21 2.34
N ASP A 232 5.56 -25.31 3.08
CA ASP A 232 6.72 -26.02 3.60
C ASP A 232 6.75 -27.42 2.96
N PRO A 233 7.21 -27.52 1.70
CA PRO A 233 7.16 -28.77 0.94
C PRO A 233 7.97 -29.90 1.59
N GLY A 234 9.00 -29.57 2.39
CA GLY A 234 9.75 -30.57 3.16
C GLY A 234 8.92 -31.26 4.24
N ARG A 235 7.80 -30.64 4.68
CA ARG A 235 6.86 -31.21 5.65
C ARG A 235 5.50 -31.57 5.04
N GLY A 236 5.31 -31.37 3.74
CA GLY A 236 4.03 -31.56 3.05
C GLY A 236 2.88 -30.70 3.58
N LYS A 237 3.17 -29.63 4.34
CA LYS A 237 2.18 -28.80 5.04
C LYS A 237 2.39 -27.31 4.74
N THR A 238 1.38 -26.51 5.07
CA THR A 238 1.49 -25.05 5.10
C THR A 238 1.96 -24.62 6.49
N ALA A 239 3.06 -23.89 6.55
CA ALA A 239 3.54 -23.21 7.75
C ALA A 239 3.00 -21.76 7.78
N THR A 240 2.95 -21.17 8.97
CA THR A 240 2.55 -19.76 9.14
C THR A 240 3.79 -18.90 9.28
N GLY A 241 4.17 -18.24 8.18
CA GLY A 241 5.16 -17.16 8.23
C GLY A 241 4.54 -15.85 8.72
N ARG A 242 5.37 -14.82 8.88
CA ARG A 242 4.95 -13.45 9.22
C ARG A 242 5.48 -12.48 8.21
N LEU A 243 4.68 -11.47 7.89
CA LEU A 243 5.13 -10.30 7.17
C LEU A 243 5.04 -9.12 8.12
N TRP A 244 6.20 -8.57 8.46
CA TRP A 244 6.35 -7.40 9.31
C TRP A 244 6.32 -6.16 8.44
N ALA A 245 5.57 -5.15 8.85
CA ALA A 245 5.59 -3.82 8.25
C ALA A 245 6.29 -2.86 9.20
N TYR A 246 7.21 -2.07 8.64
CA TYR A 246 7.86 -0.97 9.35
C TYR A 246 7.56 0.30 8.56
N ALA A 247 6.80 1.20 9.17
CA ALA A 247 6.28 2.40 8.53
C ALA A 247 6.75 3.66 9.26
N VAL A 248 7.05 4.70 8.48
CA VAL A 248 7.35 6.04 8.98
C VAL A 248 6.41 6.99 8.25
N ASP A 249 5.58 7.68 9.02
CA ASP A 249 4.64 8.68 8.52
C ASP A 249 4.45 9.75 9.58
N ASP A 250 5.02 10.92 9.32
CA ASP A 250 4.96 12.09 10.21
C ASP A 250 4.02 13.18 9.67
N ARG A 251 3.23 12.88 8.62
CA ARG A 251 2.20 13.80 8.11
C ARG A 251 1.10 14.06 9.15
N GLY A 252 0.86 13.10 10.05
CA GLY A 252 -0.01 13.27 11.21
C GLY A 252 0.44 14.41 12.15
N SER A 253 1.74 14.71 12.16
CA SER A 253 2.38 15.83 12.86
C SER A 253 2.74 17.01 11.93
N GLY A 254 2.07 17.13 10.77
CA GLY A 254 2.26 18.26 9.87
C GLY A 254 3.57 18.25 9.06
N ALA A 255 4.29 17.12 9.01
CA ALA A 255 5.43 17.00 8.12
C ALA A 255 4.99 16.89 6.65
N THR A 256 5.76 17.48 5.74
CA THR A 256 5.57 17.35 4.28
C THR A 256 6.37 16.20 3.68
N THR A 257 7.23 15.55 4.48
CA THR A 257 8.04 14.42 4.06
C THR A 257 7.15 13.25 3.63
N PRO A 258 7.39 12.63 2.46
CA PRO A 258 6.62 11.48 2.03
C PRO A 258 6.71 10.32 3.04
N PRO A 259 5.61 9.58 3.26
CA PRO A 259 5.64 8.39 4.10
C PRO A 259 6.50 7.31 3.42
N LEU A 260 7.09 6.45 4.23
CA LEU A 260 7.81 5.28 3.75
C LEU A 260 7.38 4.02 4.51
N VAL A 261 7.46 2.88 3.83
CA VAL A 261 7.21 1.57 4.42
C VAL A 261 8.15 0.56 3.79
N TRP A 262 8.68 -0.34 4.61
CA TRP A 262 9.33 -1.55 4.13
C TRP A 262 8.82 -2.78 4.88
N TYR A 263 8.93 -3.92 4.22
CA TYR A 263 8.42 -5.18 4.74
C TYR A 263 9.55 -6.19 4.94
N GLU A 264 9.42 -7.02 5.97
CA GLU A 264 10.29 -8.18 6.18
C GLU A 264 9.43 -9.44 6.30
N PHE A 265 9.73 -10.44 5.49
CA PHE A 265 9.13 -11.76 5.63
C PHE A 265 9.98 -12.63 6.56
N THR A 266 9.33 -13.33 7.48
CA THR A 266 9.95 -14.27 8.41
C THR A 266 9.17 -15.58 8.47
N THR A 267 9.86 -16.67 8.82
CA THR A 267 9.26 -18.02 8.87
C THR A 267 8.42 -18.27 10.12
N ASP A 268 8.61 -17.45 11.15
CA ASP A 268 7.87 -17.50 12.41
C ASP A 268 7.70 -16.08 12.98
N ARG A 269 7.08 -15.98 14.17
CA ARG A 269 6.80 -14.70 14.84
C ARG A 269 7.83 -14.37 15.93
N THR A 270 9.02 -14.97 15.96
CA THR A 270 9.94 -14.75 17.08
C THR A 270 10.43 -13.30 17.18
N GLY A 271 10.61 -12.82 18.41
CA GLY A 271 11.13 -11.47 18.67
C GLY A 271 12.55 -11.22 18.14
N ALA A 272 13.32 -12.28 17.83
CA ALA A 272 14.65 -12.17 17.24
C ALA A 272 14.63 -11.44 15.88
N HIS A 273 13.51 -11.51 15.16
CA HIS A 273 13.35 -10.85 13.86
C HIS A 273 13.31 -9.32 13.97
N PRO A 274 12.36 -8.69 14.70
CA PRO A 274 12.37 -7.25 14.89
C PRO A 274 13.63 -6.77 15.62
N GLN A 275 14.22 -7.58 16.52
CA GLN A 275 15.51 -7.27 17.16
C GLN A 275 16.65 -7.10 16.16
N ARG A 276 16.79 -8.03 15.22
CA ARG A 276 17.79 -7.94 14.14
C ARG A 276 17.49 -6.77 13.20
N GLN A 277 16.22 -6.59 12.85
CA GLN A 277 15.81 -5.60 11.87
C GLN A 277 16.03 -4.16 12.37
N LEU A 278 15.74 -3.93 13.63
CA LEU A 278 15.85 -2.64 14.30
C LEU A 278 17.15 -2.52 15.10
N ALA A 279 18.19 -3.31 14.82
CA ALA A 279 19.43 -3.33 15.60
C ALA A 279 20.14 -1.96 15.66
N SER A 280 20.08 -1.18 14.58
CA SER A 280 20.73 0.15 14.49
C SER A 280 19.78 1.33 14.74
N PHE A 281 18.49 1.08 14.96
CA PHE A 281 17.47 2.13 15.13
C PHE A 281 17.58 2.81 16.50
N SER A 282 17.30 4.10 16.64
CA SER A 282 17.18 4.72 17.96
C SER A 282 16.05 5.73 17.93
N GLY A 283 15.13 5.65 18.87
CA GLY A 283 13.92 6.48 18.87
C GLY A 283 12.70 5.73 19.38
N TYR A 284 11.52 6.16 18.91
CA TYR A 284 10.25 5.63 19.37
C TYR A 284 9.77 4.48 18.48
N LEU A 285 9.39 3.36 19.09
CA LEU A 285 8.75 2.24 18.40
C LEU A 285 7.28 2.18 18.80
N GLN A 286 6.41 2.51 17.86
CA GLN A 286 4.98 2.46 18.03
C GLN A 286 4.43 1.13 17.54
N ALA A 287 3.90 0.34 18.46
CA ALA A 287 3.55 -1.06 18.21
C ALA A 287 2.30 -1.49 19.00
N ASP A 288 1.81 -2.69 18.69
CA ASP A 288 0.93 -3.41 19.58
C ASP A 288 1.69 -3.88 20.85
N GLY A 289 0.98 -4.47 21.79
CA GLY A 289 1.57 -5.00 23.03
C GLY A 289 2.29 -6.34 22.87
N TYR A 290 2.84 -6.67 21.69
CA TYR A 290 3.50 -7.94 21.44
C TYR A 290 4.82 -8.09 22.23
N ALA A 291 4.88 -9.13 23.07
CA ALA A 291 6.02 -9.37 23.96
C ALA A 291 7.35 -9.65 23.25
N GLY A 292 7.34 -9.98 21.94
CA GLY A 292 8.59 -10.15 21.20
C GLY A 292 9.38 -8.87 20.98
N TYR A 293 8.75 -7.70 21.24
CA TYR A 293 9.43 -6.41 21.25
C TYR A 293 10.12 -6.09 22.57
N ASP A 294 9.81 -6.78 23.68
CA ASP A 294 10.27 -6.41 25.03
C ASP A 294 11.81 -6.19 25.09
N LYS A 295 12.59 -7.09 24.48
CA LYS A 295 14.06 -6.98 24.43
C LYS A 295 14.60 -5.76 23.69
N LEU A 296 13.82 -5.12 22.82
CA LEU A 296 14.23 -3.88 22.16
C LEU A 296 14.29 -2.73 23.17
N TYR A 297 13.45 -2.77 24.20
CA TYR A 297 13.28 -1.70 25.18
C TYR A 297 14.32 -1.76 26.31
N ASP A 298 14.92 -2.92 26.57
CA ASP A 298 15.91 -3.15 27.65
C ASP A 298 17.12 -2.19 27.59
N THR A 299 17.52 -1.78 26.38
CA THR A 299 18.71 -0.93 26.17
C THR A 299 18.42 0.57 26.22
N ASN A 300 17.17 0.99 26.44
CA ASN A 300 16.68 2.39 26.36
C ASN A 300 16.94 3.13 25.03
N ARG A 301 17.64 2.52 24.07
CA ARG A 301 17.81 3.02 22.70
C ARG A 301 16.47 3.12 21.96
N VAL A 302 15.58 2.16 22.21
CA VAL A 302 14.23 2.13 21.65
C VAL A 302 13.24 2.37 22.78
N THR A 303 12.40 3.38 22.61
CA THR A 303 11.34 3.72 23.57
C THR A 303 9.99 3.21 23.07
N GLU A 304 9.34 2.34 23.84
CA GLU A 304 8.02 1.81 23.52
C GLU A 304 6.96 2.91 23.43
N VAL A 305 6.09 2.88 22.42
CA VAL A 305 4.87 3.70 22.37
C VAL A 305 3.70 2.76 22.12
N ALA A 306 2.81 2.64 23.10
CA ALA A 306 1.73 1.67 23.05
C ALA A 306 0.51 2.25 22.32
N CYS A 307 -0.23 1.36 21.65
CA CYS A 307 -1.37 1.73 20.84
C CYS A 307 -2.69 1.75 21.64
N TRP A 308 -3.36 2.91 21.71
CA TRP A 308 -4.68 3.02 22.33
C TRP A 308 -5.77 2.23 21.60
N ALA A 309 -5.70 2.10 20.27
CA ALA A 309 -6.67 1.31 19.52
C ALA A 309 -6.69 -0.17 19.99
N HIS A 310 -5.52 -0.73 20.31
CA HIS A 310 -5.41 -2.09 20.86
C HIS A 310 -5.98 -2.20 22.29
N PHE A 311 -5.78 -1.19 23.13
CA PHE A 311 -6.37 -1.16 24.47
C PHE A 311 -7.90 -1.00 24.39
N ARG A 312 -8.38 -0.04 23.60
CA ARG A 312 -9.81 0.18 23.32
C ARG A 312 -10.49 -1.08 22.78
N ARG A 313 -9.86 -1.77 21.83
CA ARG A 313 -10.40 -3.01 21.22
C ARG A 313 -10.71 -4.08 22.28
N LYS A 314 -9.87 -4.23 23.31
CA LYS A 314 -10.12 -5.19 24.40
C LYS A 314 -11.38 -4.86 25.21
N ILE A 315 -11.64 -3.58 25.46
CA ILE A 315 -12.85 -3.13 26.16
C ILE A 315 -14.07 -3.29 25.24
N PHE A 316 -13.92 -2.89 23.97
CA PHE A 316 -14.96 -3.00 22.97
C PHE A 316 -15.40 -4.45 22.73
N ASP A 317 -14.48 -5.40 22.65
CA ASP A 317 -14.81 -6.83 22.45
C ASP A 317 -15.72 -7.36 23.58
N ILE A 318 -15.49 -6.90 24.81
CA ILE A 318 -16.32 -7.21 25.98
C ILE A 318 -17.66 -6.51 25.86
N HIS A 319 -17.67 -5.21 25.59
CA HIS A 319 -18.89 -4.40 25.40
C HIS A 319 -19.81 -5.00 24.33
N ALA A 320 -19.27 -5.37 23.17
CA ALA A 320 -20.02 -5.97 22.07
C ALA A 320 -20.62 -7.34 22.43
N THR A 321 -20.13 -8.00 23.48
CA THR A 321 -20.72 -9.26 23.99
C THR A 321 -21.74 -9.00 25.10
N LYS A 322 -21.39 -8.12 26.02
CA LYS A 322 -22.16 -7.80 27.21
C LYS A 322 -21.93 -6.32 27.56
N PRO A 323 -22.76 -5.42 27.02
CA PRO A 323 -22.70 -4.02 27.37
C PRO A 323 -22.95 -3.84 28.87
N THR A 324 -22.14 -3.00 29.51
CA THR A 324 -22.31 -2.60 30.92
C THR A 324 -22.06 -1.10 31.03
N PRO A 325 -22.62 -0.42 32.07
CA PRO A 325 -22.35 0.99 32.30
C PRO A 325 -20.85 1.32 32.34
N LEU A 326 -20.05 0.43 32.96
CA LEU A 326 -18.60 0.57 32.99
C LEU A 326 -17.97 0.52 31.60
N THR A 327 -18.33 -0.45 30.77
CA THR A 327 -17.75 -0.55 29.41
C THR A 327 -18.15 0.63 28.54
N THR A 328 -19.37 1.16 28.70
CA THR A 328 -19.85 2.34 27.97
C THR A 328 -19.05 3.58 28.38
N ASP A 329 -19.00 3.88 29.69
CA ASP A 329 -18.27 5.02 30.25
C ASP A 329 -16.79 5.00 29.82
N LEU A 330 -16.11 3.85 29.91
CA LEU A 330 -14.71 3.76 29.50
C LEU A 330 -14.50 3.96 28.00
N LEU A 331 -15.43 3.50 27.15
CA LEU A 331 -15.34 3.72 25.70
C LEU A 331 -15.62 5.18 25.32
N GLU A 332 -16.54 5.84 26.01
CA GLU A 332 -16.84 7.27 25.85
C GLU A 332 -15.64 8.13 26.26
N ARG A 333 -15.05 7.87 27.44
CA ARG A 333 -13.82 8.54 27.90
C ARG A 333 -12.66 8.37 26.92
N ILE A 334 -12.48 7.17 26.37
CA ILE A 334 -11.47 6.95 25.33
C ILE A 334 -11.85 7.72 24.05
N GLY A 335 -13.13 7.78 23.69
CA GLY A 335 -13.65 8.55 22.56
C GLY A 335 -13.26 10.03 22.63
N GLN A 336 -13.41 10.65 23.80
CA GLN A 336 -13.01 12.05 24.04
C GLN A 336 -11.51 12.30 23.77
N LEU A 337 -10.64 11.30 24.00
CA LEU A 337 -9.22 11.43 23.62
C LEU A 337 -9.06 11.54 22.10
N TYR A 338 -9.82 10.74 21.34
CA TYR A 338 -9.78 10.75 19.88
C TYR A 338 -10.42 12.01 19.27
N GLU A 339 -11.39 12.63 19.94
CA GLU A 339 -11.95 13.92 19.53
C GLU A 339 -10.87 15.01 19.53
N VAL A 340 -10.10 15.12 20.62
CA VAL A 340 -8.95 16.05 20.68
C VAL A 340 -7.90 15.71 19.61
N GLU A 341 -7.59 14.43 19.42
CA GLU A 341 -6.62 13.99 18.41
C GLU A 341 -7.07 14.29 16.98
N ALA A 342 -8.37 14.27 16.70
CA ALA A 342 -8.91 14.62 15.39
C ALA A 342 -8.69 16.11 15.07
N GLU A 343 -8.83 16.99 16.06
CA GLU A 343 -8.62 18.43 15.90
C GLU A 343 -7.14 18.80 15.69
N VAL A 344 -6.22 18.16 16.42
CA VAL A 344 -4.79 18.49 16.35
C VAL A 344 -4.04 17.79 15.22
N ARG A 345 -4.68 16.82 14.53
CA ARG A 345 -4.05 16.09 13.43
C ARG A 345 -3.62 17.03 12.31
N GLY A 346 -2.42 16.81 11.78
CA GLY A 346 -1.83 17.64 10.73
C GLY A 346 -1.19 18.94 11.22
N HIS A 347 -1.35 19.30 12.50
CA HIS A 347 -0.63 20.42 13.11
C HIS A 347 0.80 20.04 13.49
N GLN A 348 1.66 21.04 13.64
CA GLN A 348 3.05 20.87 14.07
C GLN A 348 3.17 20.21 15.45
N PRO A 349 4.27 19.48 15.73
CA PRO A 349 4.45 18.75 16.98
C PRO A 349 4.23 19.59 18.24
N ASP A 350 4.70 20.84 18.27
CA ASP A 350 4.57 21.69 19.46
C ASP A 350 3.12 22.08 19.77
N ILE A 351 2.31 22.31 18.73
CA ILE A 351 0.88 22.61 18.86
C ILE A 351 0.14 21.38 19.37
N ARG A 352 0.43 20.21 18.79
CA ARG A 352 -0.13 18.92 19.23
C ARG A 352 0.20 18.68 20.71
N ARG A 353 1.47 18.83 21.09
CA ARG A 353 1.94 18.64 22.48
C ARG A 353 1.24 19.59 23.44
N ARG A 354 1.13 20.88 23.12
CA ARG A 354 0.46 21.86 23.98
C ARG A 354 -1.01 21.50 24.19
N SER A 355 -1.76 21.28 23.11
CA SER A 355 -3.17 20.86 23.19
C SER A 355 -3.35 19.57 24.01
N ARG A 356 -2.44 18.60 23.85
CA ARG A 356 -2.46 17.36 24.64
C ARG A 356 -2.22 17.59 26.12
N GLN A 357 -1.30 18.47 26.50
CA GLN A 357 -1.06 18.81 27.90
C GLN A 357 -2.25 19.55 28.52
N ASP A 358 -2.89 20.45 27.77
CA ASP A 358 -3.99 21.28 28.27
C ASP A 358 -5.33 20.52 28.32
N ARG A 359 -5.62 19.69 27.30
CA ARG A 359 -6.93 19.06 27.09
C ARG A 359 -6.92 17.54 27.29
N THR A 360 -5.96 16.83 26.71
CA THR A 360 -5.95 15.35 26.74
C THR A 360 -5.45 14.81 28.09
N LYS A 361 -4.48 15.47 28.73
CA LYS A 361 -3.90 15.02 30.00
C LYS A 361 -4.89 15.00 31.16
N PRO A 362 -5.76 16.02 31.37
CA PRO A 362 -6.84 15.92 32.35
C PRO A 362 -7.75 14.71 32.11
N LEU A 363 -8.19 14.49 30.87
CA LEU A 363 -9.04 13.34 30.49
C LEU A 363 -8.35 11.99 30.77
N ILE A 364 -7.05 11.89 30.50
CA ILE A 364 -6.27 10.69 30.82
C ILE A 364 -6.16 10.45 32.33
N ASN A 365 -6.03 11.51 33.14
CA ASN A 365 -5.99 11.39 34.60
C ASN A 365 -7.33 10.91 35.16
N GLU A 366 -8.44 11.44 34.66
CA GLU A 366 -9.79 10.97 35.03
C GLU A 366 -10.02 9.52 34.61
N LEU A 367 -9.66 9.18 33.36
CA LEU A 367 -9.74 7.81 32.87
C LEU A 367 -8.88 6.86 33.71
N ARG A 368 -7.69 7.30 34.16
CA ARG A 368 -6.85 6.51 35.06
C ARG A 368 -7.54 6.19 36.37
N GLN A 369 -8.15 7.20 36.99
CA GLN A 369 -8.88 7.02 38.25
C GLN A 369 -10.07 6.06 38.06
N ALA A 370 -10.85 6.23 36.99
CA ALA A 370 -11.97 5.34 36.66
C ALA A 370 -11.52 3.88 36.45
N LEU A 371 -10.40 3.65 35.77
CA LEU A 371 -9.82 2.31 35.58
C LEU A 371 -9.35 1.70 36.91
N ASP A 372 -8.78 2.50 37.81
CA ASP A 372 -8.30 2.04 39.12
C ASP A 372 -9.47 1.70 40.06
N ASP A 373 -10.52 2.53 40.06
CA ASP A 373 -11.77 2.25 40.77
C ASP A 373 -12.45 0.99 40.26
N ALA A 374 -12.50 0.80 38.95
CA ALA A 374 -13.03 -0.41 38.34
C ALA A 374 -12.24 -1.65 38.77
N LEU A 375 -10.90 -1.60 38.76
CA LEU A 375 -10.07 -2.73 39.20
C LEU A 375 -10.28 -3.11 40.67
N ARG A 376 -10.58 -2.15 41.55
CA ARG A 376 -10.90 -2.42 42.96
C ARG A 376 -12.21 -3.18 43.15
N ARG A 377 -13.17 -2.99 42.24
CA ARG A 377 -14.52 -3.58 42.31
C ARG A 377 -14.64 -4.88 41.52
N LEU A 378 -13.82 -5.06 40.49
CA LEU A 378 -13.85 -6.22 39.62
C LEU A 378 -13.07 -7.40 40.22
N SER A 379 -13.60 -8.61 40.05
CA SER A 379 -12.82 -9.82 40.31
C SER A 379 -11.58 -9.86 39.41
N PRO A 380 -10.38 -10.15 39.93
CA PRO A 380 -9.14 -10.23 39.13
C PRO A 380 -9.20 -11.23 37.98
N LYS A 381 -10.08 -12.24 38.07
CA LYS A 381 -10.27 -13.26 37.03
C LYS A 381 -11.18 -12.81 35.90
N SER A 382 -11.94 -11.72 36.09
CA SER A 382 -12.87 -11.21 35.08
C SER A 382 -12.13 -10.74 33.82
N GLU A 383 -12.75 -10.93 32.66
CA GLU A 383 -12.18 -10.48 31.39
C GLU A 383 -12.01 -8.95 31.34
N MET A 384 -12.91 -8.22 32.01
CA MET A 384 -12.79 -6.77 32.15
C MET A 384 -11.56 -6.39 32.99
N ALA A 385 -11.32 -7.06 34.13
CA ALA A 385 -10.10 -6.82 34.92
C ALA A 385 -8.83 -7.11 34.10
N LYS A 386 -8.82 -8.18 33.29
CA LYS A 386 -7.69 -8.49 32.38
C LYS A 386 -7.49 -7.42 31.31
N ALA A 387 -8.58 -6.89 30.74
CA ALA A 387 -8.52 -5.81 29.75
C ALA A 387 -7.94 -4.54 30.37
N ILE A 388 -8.40 -4.15 31.56
CA ILE A 388 -7.86 -2.97 32.27
C ILE A 388 -6.41 -3.19 32.70
N ALA A 389 -6.07 -4.38 33.23
CA ALA A 389 -4.71 -4.74 33.61
C ALA A 389 -3.72 -4.64 32.43
N TYR A 390 -4.16 -4.99 31.21
CA TYR A 390 -3.36 -4.82 30.00
C TYR A 390 -2.97 -3.34 29.77
N GLY A 391 -3.93 -2.42 29.90
CA GLY A 391 -3.68 -0.98 29.80
C GLY A 391 -2.85 -0.44 30.96
N ARG A 392 -3.15 -0.89 32.20
CA ARG A 392 -2.38 -0.53 33.41
C ARG A 392 -0.89 -0.83 33.26
N LYS A 393 -0.55 -2.04 32.80
CA LYS A 393 0.85 -2.48 32.61
C LYS A 393 1.62 -1.59 31.63
N ARG A 394 0.93 -1.02 30.64
CA ARG A 394 1.53 -0.21 29.56
C ARG A 394 1.22 1.27 29.70
N TRP A 395 0.80 1.74 30.87
CA TRP A 395 0.29 3.10 31.00
C TRP A 395 1.30 4.15 30.57
N VAL A 396 2.56 4.02 31.01
CA VAL A 396 3.64 4.93 30.61
C VAL A 396 3.78 4.96 29.08
N ALA A 397 3.78 3.79 28.43
CA ALA A 397 3.85 3.70 26.98
C ALA A 397 2.60 4.25 26.27
N LEU A 398 1.41 4.11 26.87
CA LEU A 398 0.15 4.65 26.36
C LEU A 398 0.07 6.18 26.50
N THR A 399 0.73 6.78 27.49
CA THR A 399 0.67 8.23 27.72
C THR A 399 1.82 9.01 27.10
N ARG A 400 2.86 8.35 26.57
CA ARG A 400 4.03 9.01 25.95
C ARG A 400 3.66 9.99 24.84
N PHE A 401 2.58 9.75 24.10
CA PHE A 401 2.13 10.67 23.04
C PHE A 401 1.73 12.06 23.58
N LEU A 402 1.41 12.19 24.87
CA LEU A 402 1.14 13.49 25.49
C LEU A 402 2.38 14.38 25.52
N ASP A 403 3.55 13.79 25.66
CA ASP A 403 4.79 14.51 25.93
C ASP A 403 5.57 14.85 24.65
N ASP A 404 5.30 14.15 23.55
CA ASP A 404 5.92 14.36 22.25
C ASP A 404 4.88 14.40 21.12
N GLY A 405 4.76 15.55 20.47
CA GLY A 405 3.80 15.82 19.40
C GLY A 405 4.04 15.06 18.09
N ARG A 406 5.20 14.41 17.93
CA ARG A 406 5.50 13.54 16.79
C ARG A 406 4.83 12.18 16.90
N LEU A 407 4.47 11.77 18.11
CA LEU A 407 3.86 10.48 18.38
C LEU A 407 2.36 10.49 18.09
N GLU A 408 1.86 9.34 17.67
CA GLU A 408 0.43 9.13 17.45
C GLU A 408 -0.21 8.46 18.66
N ILE A 409 -1.52 8.65 18.84
CA ILE A 409 -2.29 7.94 19.87
C ILE A 409 -2.42 6.42 19.55
N ASP A 410 -2.33 6.04 18.28
CA ASP A 410 -2.51 4.68 17.80
C ASP A 410 -1.53 4.26 16.70
N ASN A 411 -1.48 2.95 16.45
CA ASN A 411 -0.59 2.34 15.46
C ASN A 411 -1.27 2.10 14.10
N ASN A 412 -2.32 2.87 13.76
CA ASN A 412 -3.09 2.65 12.53
C ASN A 412 -2.26 2.90 11.26
N ILE A 413 -1.10 3.59 11.36
CA ILE A 413 -0.15 3.72 10.24
C ILE A 413 0.38 2.35 9.81
N ALA A 414 0.83 1.50 10.73
CA ALA A 414 1.28 0.15 10.40
C ALA A 414 0.12 -0.76 9.97
N GLU A 415 -1.05 -0.66 10.63
CA GLU A 415 -2.24 -1.44 10.23
C GLU A 415 -2.66 -1.12 8.78
N ARG A 416 -2.67 0.18 8.40
CA ARG A 416 -2.99 0.61 7.03
C ARG A 416 -1.98 0.11 6.00
N ALA A 417 -0.69 0.14 6.34
CA ALA A 417 0.35 -0.40 5.46
C ALA A 417 0.12 -1.89 5.14
N MET A 418 -0.31 -2.68 6.12
CA MET A 418 -0.57 -4.11 5.91
C MET A 418 -1.91 -4.43 5.23
N ARG A 419 -2.80 -3.45 5.04
CA ARG A 419 -4.13 -3.70 4.47
C ARG A 419 -4.08 -4.27 3.05
N CYS A 420 -3.15 -3.80 2.21
CA CYS A 420 -2.95 -4.34 0.86
C CYS A 420 -2.63 -5.85 0.89
N VAL A 421 -1.83 -6.29 1.86
CA VAL A 421 -1.48 -7.70 2.02
C VAL A 421 -2.68 -8.52 2.48
N ALA A 422 -3.48 -7.98 3.39
CA ALA A 422 -4.70 -8.64 3.86
C ALA A 422 -5.73 -8.85 2.73
N LEU A 423 -5.90 -7.86 1.85
CA LEU A 423 -6.78 -7.98 0.68
C LEU A 423 -6.31 -9.09 -0.26
N GLY A 424 -5.02 -9.09 -0.64
CA GLY A 424 -4.44 -10.14 -1.48
C GLY A 424 -4.56 -11.55 -0.88
N ARG A 425 -4.55 -11.69 0.45
CA ARG A 425 -4.78 -12.98 1.13
C ARG A 425 -6.22 -13.48 0.98
N ASN A 426 -7.21 -12.60 0.97
CA ASN A 426 -8.61 -13.01 0.82
C ASN A 426 -8.88 -13.54 -0.60
N TYR A 427 -8.28 -12.93 -1.63
CA TYR A 427 -8.31 -13.47 -2.99
C TYR A 427 -7.51 -14.79 -3.12
N ALA A 428 -6.37 -14.92 -2.42
CA ALA A 428 -5.55 -16.14 -2.43
C ALA A 428 -6.15 -17.31 -1.60
N LYS A 429 -7.01 -17.03 -0.61
CA LYS A 429 -7.77 -18.08 0.10
C LYS A 429 -8.75 -18.81 -0.83
N ARG A 430 -9.20 -18.16 -1.92
CA ARG A 430 -9.97 -18.82 -2.99
C ARG A 430 -9.11 -19.60 -3.98
N ARG A 431 -7.78 -19.47 -3.99
CA ARG A 431 -6.83 -20.32 -4.76
C ARG A 431 -5.37 -20.03 -4.44
N ILE A 432 -4.67 -21.08 -3.99
CA ILE A 432 -3.28 -21.19 -3.53
C ILE A 432 -2.30 -20.25 -4.26
N MET A 433 -1.62 -19.37 -3.51
CA MET A 433 -0.45 -18.65 -4.00
C MET A 433 0.82 -19.16 -3.31
N CYS A 434 1.83 -19.57 -4.09
CA CYS A 434 3.14 -19.88 -3.54
C CYS A 434 4.32 -19.68 -4.53
N ARG A 435 5.51 -19.58 -3.92
CA ARG A 435 6.90 -19.64 -4.44
C ARG A 435 7.71 -18.36 -4.66
N CYS A 436 7.14 -17.17 -4.77
CA CYS A 436 7.97 -16.01 -5.13
C CYS A 436 8.87 -15.46 -4.00
N TRP A 437 8.47 -15.64 -2.73
CA TRP A 437 9.14 -14.96 -1.60
C TRP A 437 10.36 -15.71 -1.02
N ARG A 438 10.56 -16.99 -1.34
CA ARG A 438 11.74 -17.77 -0.88
C ARG A 438 12.99 -17.57 -1.74
N GLN A 439 12.84 -17.05 -2.96
CA GLN A 439 13.95 -16.98 -3.92
C GLN A 439 14.89 -15.80 -3.64
N THR A 440 14.38 -14.71 -3.04
CA THR A 440 15.20 -13.60 -2.53
C THR A 440 16.09 -13.98 -1.35
N SER A 441 15.64 -14.92 -0.49
CA SER A 441 16.44 -15.39 0.65
C SER A 441 17.60 -16.30 0.21
N ARG A 442 17.35 -17.24 -0.73
CA ARG A 442 18.40 -18.12 -1.27
C ARG A 442 19.43 -17.40 -2.13
N LEU A 443 19.05 -16.34 -2.86
CA LEU A 443 20.00 -15.53 -3.61
C LEU A 443 20.97 -14.74 -2.71
N ARG A 444 20.59 -14.43 -1.46
CA ARG A 444 21.51 -13.86 -0.46
C ARG A 444 22.51 -14.90 0.09
N GLU A 445 22.14 -16.17 0.11
CA GLU A 445 23.00 -17.26 0.61
C GLU A 445 24.00 -17.72 -0.45
N VAL A 446 23.59 -17.76 -1.74
CA VAL A 446 24.50 -18.05 -2.87
C VAL A 446 25.54 -16.93 -3.07
N ARG A 447 25.19 -15.65 -2.84
CA ARG A 447 26.17 -14.54 -2.90
C ARG A 447 27.25 -14.61 -1.82
N ARG A 448 27.05 -15.33 -0.69
CA ARG A 448 28.13 -15.53 0.29
C ARG A 448 29.20 -16.50 -0.18
N HIS A 449 28.90 -17.39 -1.13
CA HIS A 449 29.88 -18.35 -1.67
C HIS A 449 30.58 -17.84 -2.94
N GLU A 450 30.02 -16.86 -3.66
CA GLU A 450 30.65 -16.27 -4.86
C GLU A 450 31.43 -14.97 -4.60
N LEU A 451 31.37 -14.40 -3.37
CA LEU A 451 32.18 -13.24 -2.98
C LEU A 451 33.64 -13.57 -2.63
N ASN A 452 34.04 -14.85 -2.64
CA ASN A 452 35.44 -15.28 -2.43
C ASN A 452 36.22 -15.54 -3.73
N ILE A 453 35.65 -15.25 -4.91
CA ILE A 453 36.34 -15.41 -6.21
C ILE A 453 36.72 -14.05 -6.84
N ILE A 454 36.36 -12.92 -6.22
CA ILE A 454 36.75 -11.58 -6.66
C ILE A 454 37.55 -10.87 -5.55
N THR A 455 38.63 -11.51 -5.08
CA THR A 455 39.69 -10.89 -4.26
C THR A 455 41.02 -11.60 -4.54
N GLY A 456 41.47 -11.59 -5.79
CA GLY A 456 42.64 -12.36 -6.20
C GLY A 456 43.37 -11.86 -7.43
N ILE A 457 43.53 -10.53 -7.62
CA ILE A 457 44.57 -10.00 -8.52
C ILE A 457 45.16 -8.73 -7.90
N ALA A 458 46.08 -8.92 -6.95
CA ALA A 458 47.07 -7.92 -6.59
C ALA A 458 48.25 -8.63 -5.92
N ARG A 459 49.23 -9.08 -6.72
CA ARG A 459 50.67 -9.22 -6.39
C ARG A 459 51.39 -9.98 -7.49
N SER A 460 52.15 -9.26 -8.33
CA SER A 460 53.58 -9.52 -8.63
C SER A 460 54.01 -8.91 -9.96
N SER A 461 55.29 -8.53 -10.00
CA SER A 461 56.12 -7.97 -11.08
C SER A 461 55.96 -6.47 -11.38
N THR A 462 56.78 -5.57 -10.82
CA THR A 462 58.16 -5.18 -11.19
C THR A 462 58.33 -4.62 -12.60
N GLY A 463 58.69 -3.33 -12.70
CA GLY A 463 59.55 -2.82 -13.78
C GLY A 463 59.07 -1.59 -14.55
N CYS A 464 59.83 -0.50 -14.38
CA CYS A 464 60.09 0.59 -15.34
C CYS A 464 59.14 1.82 -15.48
N ARG A 465 59.67 2.93 -14.91
CA ARG A 465 59.86 4.30 -15.45
C ARG A 465 58.64 5.23 -15.71
N LYS A 466 58.57 6.26 -14.84
CA LYS A 466 58.09 7.65 -15.03
C LYS A 466 58.77 8.35 -16.24
N PRO A 467 58.32 9.53 -16.77
CA PRO A 467 57.73 10.67 -16.01
C PRO A 467 56.63 11.55 -16.69
N GLY A 468 56.09 12.50 -15.91
CA GLY A 468 55.41 13.75 -16.35
C GLY A 468 53.96 13.92 -15.84
N ILE A 469 53.71 14.36 -14.61
CA ILE A 469 53.41 15.74 -14.15
C ILE A 469 52.40 16.52 -15.01
N GLY A 470 51.22 16.78 -14.45
CA GLY A 470 50.26 17.80 -14.93
C GLY A 470 49.00 17.87 -14.04
N ARG A 471 48.90 18.91 -13.21
CA ARG A 471 47.80 19.19 -12.25
C ARG A 471 46.52 19.68 -12.96
N ALA A 472 45.34 19.28 -12.49
CA ALA A 472 44.09 20.09 -12.51
C ALA A 472 43.04 19.41 -11.59
N ARG A 473 42.84 19.92 -10.37
CA ARG A 473 41.75 20.82 -9.93
C ARG A 473 40.37 20.15 -9.83
N GLN A 474 39.94 20.04 -8.57
CA GLN A 474 38.57 19.85 -8.10
C GLN A 474 37.64 20.90 -8.71
N CYS A 475 36.45 20.48 -9.15
CA CYS A 475 35.27 21.33 -9.23
C CYS A 475 34.10 20.59 -8.57
N LEU A 476 33.79 20.99 -7.33
CA LEU A 476 32.44 20.92 -6.79
C LEU A 476 31.57 21.86 -7.63
N VAL A 477 30.37 21.41 -8.00
CA VAL A 477 29.28 22.34 -8.38
C VAL A 477 28.14 22.12 -7.40
N ALA A 478 27.87 23.19 -6.67
CA ALA A 478 26.79 23.35 -5.73
C ALA A 478 25.45 23.46 -6.44
N VAL A 479 24.43 22.91 -5.79
CA VAL A 479 23.00 23.07 -6.12
C VAL A 479 22.55 24.42 -5.57
N SER A 480 22.01 25.29 -6.42
CA SER A 480 21.32 26.51 -6.02
C SER A 480 19.84 26.45 -6.42
N SER A 481 19.01 26.82 -5.46
CA SER A 481 17.55 26.78 -5.43
C SER A 481 16.91 28.13 -5.76
N GLU A 482 15.61 28.07 -6.15
CA GLU A 482 14.57 29.13 -6.19
C GLU A 482 14.43 30.02 -7.46
N PRO A 483 13.29 30.76 -7.67
CA PRO A 483 11.91 30.28 -7.84
C PRO A 483 11.11 30.97 -9.00
N VAL A 484 9.92 30.42 -9.30
CA VAL A 484 8.65 30.96 -9.89
C VAL A 484 8.65 32.31 -10.64
N LEU A 485 8.11 32.34 -11.88
CA LEU A 485 7.02 33.25 -12.31
C LEU A 485 6.49 32.94 -13.73
N SER A 486 5.22 33.33 -13.91
CA SER A 486 4.35 33.07 -15.05
C SER A 486 4.50 34.15 -16.13
N SER A 487 4.38 33.79 -17.41
CA SER A 487 3.66 34.62 -18.39
C SER A 487 3.38 33.88 -19.71
N ARG A 488 2.11 33.93 -20.09
CA ARG A 488 1.54 33.97 -21.45
C ARG A 488 2.53 34.45 -22.53
N ASP A 489 2.66 33.71 -23.63
CA ASP A 489 2.28 34.23 -24.94
C ASP A 489 2.18 33.19 -26.07
N ARG A 490 1.27 33.51 -27.00
CA ARG A 490 0.75 32.72 -28.12
C ARG A 490 1.75 32.59 -29.26
N LEU A 491 1.79 31.43 -29.93
CA LEU A 491 2.10 31.31 -31.36
C LEU A 491 1.19 30.26 -32.05
N PRO A 492 0.87 30.44 -33.34
CA PRO A 492 -0.35 29.90 -33.94
C PRO A 492 -0.17 28.51 -34.57
N ARG A 493 -1.20 27.68 -34.44
CA ARG A 493 -1.39 26.42 -35.18
C ARG A 493 -1.74 26.72 -36.64
N THR A 494 -0.88 26.30 -37.56
CA THR A 494 -1.21 26.20 -38.99
C THR A 494 -2.17 25.03 -39.21
N TYR A 495 -3.43 25.34 -39.50
CA TYR A 495 -4.43 24.42 -40.03
C TYR A 495 -4.15 24.16 -41.52
N VAL A 496 -3.92 22.91 -41.90
CA VAL A 496 -4.00 22.46 -43.29
C VAL A 496 -5.36 21.79 -43.47
N SER A 497 -6.33 22.51 -44.02
CA SER A 497 -7.62 21.94 -44.43
C SER A 497 -7.49 21.39 -45.85
N SER A 498 -7.67 20.08 -46.01
CA SER A 498 -7.86 19.41 -47.29
C SER A 498 -9.15 19.88 -47.97
N ARG A 499 -9.02 20.46 -49.18
CA ARG A 499 -10.15 20.84 -50.05
C ARG A 499 -10.66 19.63 -50.83
N CYS A 500 -11.98 19.52 -50.96
CA CYS A 500 -12.67 18.59 -51.87
C CYS A 500 -12.57 19.09 -53.34
N PRO A 501 -12.50 18.22 -54.37
CA PRO A 501 -12.25 18.61 -55.75
C PRO A 501 -13.51 19.06 -56.49
N ARG A 502 -13.41 20.14 -57.28
CA ARG A 502 -14.44 20.55 -58.25
C ARG A 502 -14.34 19.68 -59.51
N VAL A 503 -15.39 18.92 -59.78
CA VAL A 503 -15.71 18.36 -61.10
C VAL A 503 -16.11 19.52 -62.03
N ARG A 504 -15.44 19.66 -63.17
CA ARG A 504 -15.93 20.42 -64.33
C ARG A 504 -16.06 19.47 -65.51
N ALA A 505 -17.29 19.30 -65.98
CA ALA A 505 -17.60 18.68 -67.26
C ALA A 505 -18.25 19.72 -68.17
N THR A 506 -17.55 20.06 -69.26
CA THR A 506 -18.02 20.49 -70.59
C THR A 506 -16.77 20.34 -71.48
N GLY A 507 -16.72 19.59 -72.57
CA GLY A 507 -17.74 19.30 -73.57
C GLY A 507 -17.36 20.02 -74.86
N GLN A 508 -16.41 19.44 -75.61
CA GLN A 508 -16.33 19.44 -77.07
C GLN A 508 -15.58 18.18 -77.50
#